data_AF-A0A7R9PII0-F1
#
_entry.id   AF-A0A7R9PII0-F1
#
_cell.length_a   1.000
_cell.length_b   1.000
_cell.length_c   1.000
_cell.angle_alpha   90.00
_cell.angle_beta   90.00
_cell.angle_gamma   90.00
#
_symmetry.space_group_name_H-M   'P 1'
#
loop_
_entity.id
_entity.type
_entity.pdbx_description
1 polymer ?
#
loop_
_entity_poly.entity_id
_entity_poly.type
_entity_poly.pdbx_seq_one_letter_code
_entity_poly.pdbx_strand_id
1 'polypeptide(L)'
;MEDGNHFGKIPLIRADRDSNIDLPVIGSLAFCEIPSTHRGPEFEKWGHRRLASLLKKHVTAPVDSSWNILAQCSSIGSLGPEPEAWMCGELRSSMAQRAGASIALQSLPHFKVIYPSFRNVASSIDGLLGGGCLPYSMKTHTKQPWFTKYLQ
;
A
#
# COMPACT_ATOMS: atom_id res chain seq x y z
N MET A 1 -38.05 -27.72 4.17
CA MET A 1 -37.91 -26.57 3.26
C MET A 1 -37.18 -25.51 4.06
N GLU A 2 -35.88 -25.74 4.21
CA GLU A 2 -34.82 -24.80 4.61
C GLU A 2 -34.35 -24.16 3.28
N ASP A 3 -33.87 -22.93 3.13
CA ASP A 3 -33.49 -21.83 4.03
C ASP A 3 -33.45 -20.56 3.17
N GLY A 4 -33.41 -19.38 3.81
CA GLY A 4 -32.63 -18.28 3.24
C GLY A 4 -33.31 -16.92 3.24
N ASN A 5 -33.11 -16.16 4.32
CA ASN A 5 -32.59 -14.79 4.18
C ASN A 5 -32.03 -14.29 5.52
N HIS A 6 -30.74 -14.50 5.75
CA HIS A 6 -30.00 -13.84 6.83
C HIS A 6 -28.77 -13.14 6.26
N PHE A 7 -28.99 -12.12 5.43
CA PHE A 7 -27.95 -11.12 5.18
C PHE A 7 -27.82 -10.26 6.43
N GLY A 8 -26.99 -10.74 7.36
CA GLY A 8 -26.50 -9.95 8.48
C GLY A 8 -25.88 -8.66 7.93
N LYS A 9 -26.43 -7.52 8.36
CA LYS A 9 -25.86 -6.20 8.09
C LYS A 9 -24.44 -6.20 8.66
N ILE A 10 -23.43 -6.03 7.81
CA ILE A 10 -22.07 -5.73 8.25
C ILE A 10 -22.15 -4.41 9.00
N PRO A 11 -21.82 -4.35 10.30
CA PRO A 11 -21.84 -3.09 11.03
C PRO A 11 -20.76 -2.19 10.43
N LEU A 12 -21.17 -1.04 9.90
CA LEU A 12 -20.26 0.07 9.65
C LEU A 12 -19.69 0.45 11.02
N ILE A 13 -18.40 0.18 11.27
CA ILE A 13 -17.74 0.61 12.51
C ILE A 13 -17.68 2.13 12.47
N ARG A 14 -18.71 2.75 13.06
CA ARG A 14 -18.68 4.15 13.46
C ARG A 14 -17.71 4.20 14.63
N ALA A 15 -16.60 4.92 14.47
CA ALA A 15 -15.72 5.23 15.59
C ALA A 15 -16.41 6.26 16.50
N ASP A 16 -17.49 5.86 17.16
CA ASP A 16 -17.91 6.51 18.40
C ASP A 16 -16.92 6.10 19.49
N ARG A 17 -16.55 7.06 20.32
CA ARG A 17 -15.54 6.90 21.38
C ARG A 17 -16.06 5.95 22.46
N ASP A 18 -15.85 4.66 22.28
CA ASP A 18 -15.80 3.73 23.40
C ASP A 18 -14.35 3.59 23.85
N SER A 19 -13.99 4.34 24.88
CA SER A 19 -12.67 4.33 25.53
C SER A 19 -12.36 3.04 26.30
N ASN A 20 -13.17 1.98 26.11
CA ASN A 20 -13.17 0.75 26.89
C ASN A 20 -13.08 -0.53 26.04
N ILE A 21 -12.71 -0.41 24.75
CA ILE A 21 -12.44 -1.60 23.94
C ILE A 21 -10.98 -2.01 24.18
N ASP A 22 -10.79 -3.04 25.00
CA ASP A 22 -9.53 -3.79 25.06
C ASP A 22 -9.34 -4.52 23.73
N LEU A 23 -8.64 -3.88 22.81
CA LEU A 23 -8.15 -4.56 21.62
C LEU A 23 -7.09 -5.57 22.08
N PRO A 24 -7.27 -6.88 21.87
CA PRO A 24 -6.26 -7.87 22.24
C PRO A 24 -4.92 -7.49 21.60
N VAL A 25 -3.81 -7.89 22.23
CA VAL A 25 -2.44 -7.60 21.76
C VAL A 25 -2.27 -8.18 20.35
N ILE A 26 -2.59 -7.37 19.37
CA ILE A 26 -2.35 -7.64 17.97
C ILE A 26 -0.90 -7.19 17.75
N GLY A 27 -0.02 -8.14 17.40
CA GLY A 27 1.36 -7.85 16.98
C GLY A 27 1.46 -7.07 15.65
N SER A 28 0.39 -6.41 15.23
CA SER A 28 0.27 -5.67 13.98
C SER A 28 0.33 -4.17 14.27
N LEU A 29 1.07 -3.45 13.42
CA LEU A 29 1.13 -2.00 13.46
C LEU A 29 0.07 -1.43 12.51
N ALA A 30 -0.78 -0.54 13.02
CA ALA A 30 -1.81 0.13 12.24
C ALA A 30 -1.29 1.45 11.65
N PHE A 31 -1.69 1.74 10.41
CA PHE A 31 -1.55 3.04 9.76
C PHE A 31 -2.77 3.31 8.88
N CYS A 32 -3.08 4.58 8.66
CA CYS A 32 -4.17 5.00 7.79
C CYS A 32 -3.84 6.31 7.09
N GLU A 33 -4.55 6.60 6.01
CA GLU A 33 -4.49 7.87 5.30
C GLU A 33 -5.70 8.72 5.71
N ILE A 34 -5.46 10.00 6.05
CA ILE A 34 -6.52 10.99 6.30
C ILE A 34 -6.32 12.16 5.33
N PRO A 35 -7.36 12.55 4.56
CA PRO A 35 -7.26 13.67 3.64
C PRO A 35 -7.01 14.99 4.39
N SER A 36 -5.78 15.49 4.36
CA SER A 36 -5.42 16.87 4.71
C SER A 36 -3.94 17.14 4.40
N THR A 37 -3.51 18.39 4.54
CA THR A 37 -2.10 18.77 4.47
C THR A 37 -1.46 18.65 5.85
N HIS A 38 -0.76 17.55 6.10
CA HIS A 38 -0.05 17.33 7.36
C HIS A 38 1.31 18.04 7.36
N ARG A 39 1.66 18.71 8.46
CA ARG A 39 2.94 19.42 8.61
C ARG A 39 3.58 19.12 9.96
N GLY A 40 4.91 19.23 10.02
CA GLY A 40 5.66 19.03 11.26
C GLY A 40 5.45 17.62 11.82
N PRO A 41 5.24 17.47 13.15
CA PRO A 41 5.06 16.16 13.78
C PRO A 41 3.87 15.35 13.26
N GLU A 42 2.83 16.01 12.72
CA GLU A 42 1.67 15.32 12.16
C GLU A 42 2.00 14.56 10.87
N PHE A 43 3.08 14.93 10.18
CA PHE A 43 3.48 14.32 8.92
C PHE A 43 3.81 12.82 9.07
N GLU A 44 4.29 12.40 10.24
CA GLU A 44 4.59 10.98 10.54
C GLU A 44 3.39 10.19 11.07
N LYS A 45 2.20 10.79 11.18
CA LYS A 45 1.03 10.11 11.73
C LYS A 45 0.20 9.37 10.67
N TRP A 46 0.35 9.74 9.41
CA TRP A 46 -0.51 9.24 8.33
C TRP A 46 0.29 8.65 7.17
N GLY A 47 -0.37 7.74 6.46
CA GLY A 47 0.09 7.23 5.19
C GLY A 47 1.43 6.50 5.20
N HIS A 48 2.13 6.60 4.07
CA HIS A 48 3.44 5.96 3.92
C HIS A 48 4.51 6.55 4.86
N ARG A 49 4.33 7.78 5.36
CA ARG A 49 5.23 8.40 6.34
C ARG A 49 5.05 7.82 7.74
N ARG A 50 3.81 7.46 8.10
CA ARG A 50 3.56 6.65 9.29
C ARG A 50 4.22 5.29 9.21
N LEU A 51 4.10 4.63 8.07
CA LEU A 51 4.78 3.36 7.82
C LEU A 51 6.30 3.51 8.01
N ALA A 52 6.91 4.55 7.43
CA ALA A 52 8.33 4.84 7.61
C ALA A 52 8.74 4.99 9.08
N SER A 53 7.99 5.77 9.86
CA SER A 53 8.25 5.99 11.30
C SER A 53 8.14 4.69 12.10
N LEU A 54 7.12 3.87 11.79
CA LEU A 54 6.92 2.56 12.41
C LEU A 54 8.05 1.58 12.10
N LEU A 55 8.45 1.48 10.83
CA LEU A 55 9.56 0.60 10.41
C LEU A 55 10.87 1.02 11.06
N LYS A 56 11.15 2.33 11.11
CA LYS A 56 12.34 2.87 11.79
C LYS A 56 12.37 2.54 13.29
N LYS A 57 11.21 2.45 13.94
CA LYS A 57 11.11 2.16 15.37
C LYS A 57 11.19 0.67 15.69
N HIS A 58 10.61 -0.19 14.85
CA HIS A 58 10.37 -1.60 15.19
C HIS A 58 11.20 -2.61 14.39
N VAL A 59 11.75 -2.23 13.22
CA VAL A 59 12.54 -3.14 12.39
C VAL A 59 14.03 -2.96 12.68
N THR A 60 14.59 -3.88 13.46
CA THR A 60 16.02 -3.91 13.83
C THR A 60 16.80 -5.01 13.11
N ALA A 61 16.13 -5.82 12.28
CA ALA A 61 16.75 -6.96 11.62
C ALA A 61 17.86 -6.52 10.66
N PRO A 62 19.00 -7.24 10.64
CA PRO A 62 20.01 -7.04 9.61
C PRO A 62 19.43 -7.53 8.28
N VAL A 63 19.06 -6.58 7.42
CA VAL A 63 18.60 -6.92 6.07
C VAL A 63 19.81 -6.88 5.15
N ASP A 64 20.04 -7.98 4.45
CA ASP A 64 21.01 -8.01 3.36
C ASP A 64 20.63 -6.99 2.26
N SER A 65 21.54 -6.69 1.35
CA SER A 65 21.27 -5.76 0.25
C SER A 65 20.37 -6.32 -0.85
N SER A 66 19.82 -7.53 -0.72
CA SER A 66 19.20 -8.30 -1.81
C SER A 66 17.67 -8.40 -1.77
N TRP A 67 17.04 -7.84 -0.75
CA TRP A 67 15.59 -7.86 -0.61
C TRP A 67 14.87 -6.90 -1.56
N ASN A 68 13.58 -7.14 -1.77
CA ASN A 68 12.72 -6.36 -2.65
C ASN A 68 11.48 -5.85 -1.89
N ILE A 69 10.99 -4.68 -2.27
CA ILE A 69 9.66 -4.20 -1.89
C ILE A 69 8.66 -4.74 -2.91
N LEU A 70 7.62 -5.41 -2.43
CA LEU A 70 6.53 -5.93 -3.23
C LEU A 70 5.23 -5.22 -2.86
N ALA A 71 4.73 -4.38 -3.75
CA ALA A 71 3.44 -3.73 -3.59
C ALA A 71 2.38 -4.51 -4.39
N GLN A 72 1.33 -4.98 -3.72
CA GLN A 72 0.15 -5.52 -4.39
C GLN A 72 -0.96 -4.50 -4.27
N CYS A 73 -1.60 -4.19 -5.39
CA CYS A 73 -2.74 -3.28 -5.42
C CYS A 73 -3.75 -3.71 -6.48
N SER A 74 -4.99 -3.25 -6.31
CA SER A 74 -6.09 -3.44 -7.27
C SER A 74 -6.39 -2.17 -8.07
N SER A 75 -5.74 -1.05 -7.76
CA SER A 75 -5.96 0.24 -8.42
C SER A 75 -4.63 0.95 -8.62
N ILE A 76 -4.48 1.63 -9.76
CA ILE A 76 -3.29 2.42 -10.07
C ILE A 76 -3.69 3.86 -10.41
N GLY A 77 -3.21 4.80 -9.61
CA GLY A 77 -3.35 6.23 -9.82
C GLY A 77 -2.24 6.85 -10.68
N SER A 78 -2.26 8.18 -10.77
CA SER A 78 -1.18 8.95 -11.40
C SER A 78 0.03 9.02 -10.46
N LEU A 79 1.17 8.48 -10.87
CA LEU A 79 2.39 8.37 -10.07
C LEU A 79 3.46 9.43 -10.42
N GLY A 80 3.21 10.21 -11.47
CA GLY A 80 4.13 11.22 -11.98
C GLY A 80 4.81 10.84 -13.29
N PRO A 81 5.53 11.78 -13.92
CA PRO A 81 6.13 11.61 -15.24
C PRO A 81 7.32 10.63 -15.24
N GLU A 82 7.97 10.42 -14.10
CA GLU A 82 9.12 9.53 -13.92
C GLU A 82 9.03 8.76 -12.59
N PRO A 83 9.70 7.60 -12.45
CA PRO A 83 9.62 6.78 -11.24
C PRO A 83 9.99 7.54 -9.96
N GLU A 84 11.00 8.41 -10.04
CA GLU A 84 11.57 9.17 -8.94
C GLU A 84 10.63 10.27 -8.43
N ALA A 85 9.63 10.68 -9.21
CA ALA A 85 8.70 11.76 -8.85
C ALA A 85 7.94 11.46 -7.56
N TRP A 86 7.61 10.20 -7.29
CA TRP A 86 6.91 9.81 -6.07
C TRP A 86 7.17 8.36 -5.66
N MET A 87 6.97 7.41 -6.58
CA MET A 87 7.03 5.98 -6.26
C MET A 87 8.43 5.53 -5.77
N CYS A 88 9.47 5.81 -6.55
CA CYS A 88 10.85 5.44 -6.21
C CYS A 88 11.56 6.48 -5.34
N GLY A 89 11.13 7.75 -5.38
CA GLY A 89 11.72 8.83 -4.59
C GLY A 89 11.22 8.85 -3.14
N GLU A 90 9.92 8.73 -2.94
CA GLU A 90 9.30 8.89 -1.62
C GLU A 90 8.79 7.57 -1.05
N LEU A 91 7.93 6.85 -1.78
CA LEU A 91 7.26 5.66 -1.28
C LEU A 91 8.27 4.53 -1.00
N ARG A 92 9.16 4.24 -1.96
CA ARG A 92 10.24 3.26 -1.80
C ARG A 92 11.13 3.58 -0.61
N SER A 93 11.56 4.84 -0.47
CA SER A 93 12.38 5.30 0.64
C SER A 93 11.68 5.14 1.99
N SER A 94 10.37 5.34 2.02
CA SER A 94 9.54 5.16 3.22
C SER A 94 9.42 3.68 3.62
N MET A 95 9.21 2.80 2.64
CA MET A 95 9.14 1.35 2.84
C MET A 95 10.50 0.70 3.16
N ALA A 96 11.60 1.37 2.81
CA ALA A 96 12.96 0.90 3.10
C ALA A 96 13.50 1.31 4.47
N GLN A 97 12.73 2.04 5.29
CA GLN A 97 13.16 2.47 6.62
C GLN A 97 13.44 1.28 7.55
N ARG A 98 14.43 1.45 8.44
CA ARG A 98 14.73 0.53 9.54
C ARG A 98 15.49 1.25 10.66
N ALA A 99 15.53 0.65 11.84
CA ALA A 99 16.23 1.20 13.00
C ALA A 99 17.74 1.32 12.75
N GLY A 100 18.34 2.43 13.20
CA GLY A 100 19.80 2.63 13.17
C GLY A 100 20.42 2.83 11.78
N ALA A 101 19.64 2.81 10.70
CA ALA A 101 20.17 2.85 9.35
C ALA A 101 19.85 4.19 8.66
N SER A 102 20.88 4.88 8.15
CA SER A 102 20.71 6.10 7.34
C SER A 102 20.43 5.76 5.88
N ILE A 103 19.38 6.32 5.28
CA ILE A 103 19.00 6.07 3.87
C ILE A 103 20.16 6.41 2.92
N ALA A 104 20.92 7.47 3.22
CA ALA A 104 22.01 7.96 2.37
C ALA A 104 23.18 6.95 2.23
N LEU A 105 23.28 5.98 3.13
CA LEU A 105 24.34 4.96 3.15
C LEU A 105 23.84 3.59 2.67
N GLN A 106 22.61 3.49 2.16
CA GLN A 106 21.99 2.23 1.78
C GLN A 106 21.69 2.16 0.30
N SER A 107 22.00 1.03 -0.33
CA SER A 107 21.37 0.66 -1.59
C SER A 107 19.88 0.44 -1.33
N LEU A 108 19.01 1.22 -1.99
CA LEU A 108 17.57 1.02 -1.90
C LEU A 108 17.18 -0.29 -2.58
N PRO A 109 16.29 -1.10 -1.98
CA PRO A 109 15.81 -2.35 -2.56
C PRO A 109 15.06 -2.09 -3.88
N HIS A 110 14.97 -3.10 -4.74
CA HIS A 110 14.12 -2.97 -5.92
C HIS A 110 12.64 -2.90 -5.50
N PHE A 111 11.87 -2.11 -6.25
CA PHE A 111 10.44 -1.98 -6.06
C PHE A 111 9.74 -2.79 -7.15
N LYS A 112 8.79 -3.64 -6.77
CA LYS A 112 8.01 -4.49 -7.68
C LYS A 112 6.54 -4.32 -7.37
N VAL A 113 5.72 -4.32 -8.42
CA VAL A 113 4.26 -4.18 -8.29
C VAL A 113 3.57 -5.40 -8.87
N ILE A 114 2.72 -6.03 -8.06
CA ILE A 114 1.80 -7.07 -8.53
C ILE A 114 0.47 -6.38 -8.86
N TYR A 115 0.12 -6.41 -10.14
CA TYR A 115 -1.15 -5.96 -10.65
C TYR A 115 -1.64 -6.95 -11.71
N PRO A 116 -2.94 -7.34 -11.73
CA PRO A 116 -3.41 -8.37 -12.64
C PRO A 116 -3.21 -8.00 -14.11
N SER A 117 -2.63 -8.91 -14.90
CA SER A 117 -2.60 -8.77 -16.35
C SER A 117 -3.97 -9.03 -16.98
N PHE A 118 -4.17 -8.61 -18.23
CA PHE A 118 -5.37 -8.95 -19.00
C PHE A 118 -5.64 -10.47 -18.99
N ARG A 119 -4.59 -11.29 -19.15
CA ARG A 119 -4.73 -12.76 -19.12
C ARG A 119 -5.22 -13.25 -17.77
N ASN A 120 -4.69 -12.70 -16.66
CA ASN A 120 -5.13 -13.09 -15.31
C ASN A 120 -6.61 -12.79 -15.09
N VAL A 121 -7.08 -11.64 -15.57
CA VAL A 121 -8.50 -11.24 -15.46
C VAL A 121 -9.37 -12.11 -16.37
N ALA A 122 -8.98 -12.27 -17.64
CA ALA A 122 -9.74 -13.07 -18.61
C ALA A 122 -9.88 -14.54 -18.19
N SER A 123 -8.88 -15.12 -17.51
CA SER A 123 -8.91 -16.48 -16.97
C SER A 123 -9.44 -16.57 -15.54
N SER A 124 -9.91 -15.48 -14.94
CA SER A 124 -10.46 -15.49 -13.59
C SER A 124 -11.88 -16.07 -13.55
N ILE A 125 -12.36 -16.39 -12.35
CA ILE A 125 -13.71 -16.92 -12.14
C ILE A 125 -14.78 -15.95 -12.67
N ASP A 126 -14.58 -14.65 -12.46
CA ASP A 126 -15.49 -13.60 -12.92
C ASP A 126 -15.21 -13.17 -14.38
N GLY A 127 -14.20 -13.76 -15.01
CA GLY A 127 -13.72 -13.38 -16.34
C GLY A 127 -13.43 -11.88 -16.45
N LEU A 128 -13.78 -11.28 -17.59
CA LEU A 128 -13.57 -9.84 -17.83
C LEU A 128 -14.42 -8.93 -16.92
N LEU A 129 -15.52 -9.43 -16.34
CA LEU A 129 -16.35 -8.64 -15.43
C LEU A 129 -15.61 -8.29 -14.13
N GLY A 130 -14.72 -9.18 -13.68
CA GLY A 130 -13.82 -8.91 -12.55
C GLY A 130 -12.89 -7.71 -12.77
N GLY A 131 -12.65 -7.32 -14.04
CA GLY A 131 -11.87 -6.15 -14.40
C GLY A 131 -12.47 -4.82 -13.92
N GLY A 132 -13.79 -4.77 -13.65
CA GLY A 132 -14.44 -3.55 -13.14
C GLY A 132 -13.90 -3.10 -11.77
N CYS A 133 -13.38 -4.04 -10.97
CA CYS A 133 -12.76 -3.76 -9.67
C CYS A 133 -11.25 -3.51 -9.76
N LEU A 134 -10.70 -3.44 -10.98
CA LEU A 134 -9.27 -3.23 -11.23
C LEU A 134 -9.03 -1.91 -12.00
N PRO A 135 -9.35 -0.74 -11.41
CA PRO A 135 -9.23 0.52 -12.14
C PRO A 135 -7.77 0.89 -12.43
N TYR A 136 -7.40 0.79 -13.70
CA TYR A 136 -6.20 1.40 -14.29
C TYR A 136 -6.50 1.86 -15.71
N SER A 137 -6.77 3.17 -15.87
CA SER A 137 -7.22 3.71 -17.16
C SER A 137 -6.06 3.94 -18.13
N MET A 138 -6.34 3.85 -19.43
CA MET A 138 -5.37 4.26 -20.47
C MET A 138 -4.92 5.72 -20.34
N LYS A 139 -5.82 6.62 -19.93
CA LYS A 139 -5.48 8.03 -19.70
C LYS A 139 -4.46 8.22 -18.56
N THR A 140 -4.48 7.35 -17.56
CA THR A 140 -3.49 7.33 -16.49
C THR A 140 -2.20 6.71 -17.00
N HIS A 141 -2.28 5.56 -17.69
CA HIS A 141 -1.13 4.84 -18.20
C HIS A 141 -0.25 5.67 -19.15
N THR A 142 -0.86 6.41 -20.08
CA THR A 142 -0.11 7.21 -21.07
C THR A 142 0.74 8.31 -20.44
N LYS A 143 0.44 8.73 -19.21
CA LYS A 143 1.23 9.70 -18.44
C LYS A 143 2.43 9.09 -17.70
N GLN A 144 2.47 7.76 -17.59
CA GLN A 144 3.49 7.01 -16.84
C GLN A 144 3.86 5.67 -17.52
N PRO A 145 4.27 5.66 -18.80
CA PRO A 145 4.61 4.41 -19.51
C PRO A 145 5.79 3.67 -18.88
N TRP A 146 6.64 4.38 -18.12
CA TRP A 146 7.74 3.80 -17.34
C TRP A 146 7.26 2.75 -16.33
N PHE A 147 6.00 2.85 -15.87
CA PHE A 147 5.46 2.00 -14.81
C PHE A 147 5.43 0.52 -15.17
N THR A 148 5.26 0.17 -16.45
CA THR A 148 5.24 -1.23 -16.92
C THR A 148 6.51 -2.00 -16.56
N LYS A 149 7.65 -1.32 -16.43
CA LYS A 149 8.94 -1.95 -16.03
C LYS A 149 8.93 -2.50 -14.61
N TYR A 150 7.98 -2.05 -13.78
CA TYR A 150 7.85 -2.42 -12.37
C TYR A 150 6.77 -3.48 -12.13
N LEU A 151 5.93 -3.77 -13.13
CA LEU A 151 4.91 -4.82 -13.04
C LEU A 151 5.55 -6.22 -13.07
N GLN A 152 5.00 -7.16 -12.30
CA GLN A 152 5.39 -8.58 -12.30
C GLN A 152 4.29 -9.45 -12.91
#